data_AF-A0A1F6Y000-F1
#
_entry.id   AF-A0A1F6Y000-F1
#
_cell.length_a   1.000
_cell.length_b   1.000
_cell.length_c   1.000
_cell.angle_alpha   90.00
_cell.angle_beta   90.00
_cell.angle_gamma   90.00
#
_symmetry.space_group_name_H-M   'P 1'
#
loop_
_entity.id
_entity.type
_entity.pdbx_description
1 polymer ?
#
loop_
_entity_poly.entity_id
_entity_poly.type
_entity_poly.pdbx_seq_one_letter_code
_entity_poly.pdbx_strand_id
1 'polypeptide(L)'
;MATPLPVNQNPVIENSFLGSNWLNPDYLFNQSIAFFSNLFDYIVGISAQIDSVYRTILFFIALFFLTIISYSTIRIFEIRSKEHKHLKHEIAEFAHHQKEKEKKAQEGEAVSKNPRWLKTLDHLFSQHQSDWKLAVIEADSMLEALMTQLGFKGETLGDKLKSATQPARNAFSIADAGGDKFRSLTLAWEVHTIRNRIAHEGANFEFSQHEAKRVIALYEGIFREYGYI
;
A
#
# COMPACT_ATOMS: atom_id res chain seq x y z
N MET A 1 52.64 7.26 74.15
CA MET A 1 53.72 7.62 75.09
C MET A 1 55.03 7.55 74.34
N ALA A 2 55.55 8.68 73.88
CA ALA A 2 56.87 8.72 73.25
C ALA A 2 57.92 8.67 74.37
N THR A 3 58.79 7.66 74.34
CA THR A 3 60.00 7.62 75.17
C THR A 3 60.91 8.79 74.79
N PRO A 4 61.42 9.60 75.74
CA PRO A 4 62.37 10.65 75.41
C PRO A 4 63.66 10.00 74.90
N LEU A 5 64.13 10.46 73.74
CA LEU A 5 65.37 9.98 73.12
C LEU A 5 66.56 10.22 74.06
N PRO A 6 67.59 9.34 74.07
CA PRO A 6 68.84 9.66 74.73
C PRO A 6 69.45 10.87 74.02
N VAL A 7 69.47 12.01 74.70
CA VAL A 7 70.24 13.18 74.29
C VAL A 7 71.71 12.72 74.22
N ASN A 8 72.29 12.71 73.02
CA ASN A 8 73.70 12.42 72.85
C ASN A 8 74.50 13.58 73.48
N GLN A 9 75.00 13.38 74.70
CA GLN A 9 75.67 14.39 75.52
C GLN A 9 77.09 14.74 75.05
N ASN A 10 77.44 14.49 73.77
CA ASN A 10 78.75 14.80 73.24
C ASN A 10 78.77 16.21 72.62
N PRO A 11 79.34 17.22 73.29
CA PRO A 11 79.20 18.64 72.93
C PRO A 11 79.82 19.00 71.58
N VAL A 12 80.67 18.13 71.02
CA VAL A 12 81.29 18.29 69.70
C VAL A 12 80.31 17.93 68.57
N ILE A 13 79.39 17.00 68.81
CA ILE A 13 78.42 16.54 67.82
C ILE A 13 77.16 17.41 67.85
N GLU A 14 76.72 17.82 69.05
CA GLU A 14 75.52 18.66 69.25
C GLU A 14 75.65 20.05 68.60
N ASN A 15 76.82 20.66 68.66
CA ASN A 15 77.09 21.97 68.03
C ASN A 15 77.55 21.88 66.56
N SER A 16 77.53 20.67 65.97
CA SER A 16 77.97 20.41 64.59
C SER A 16 76.77 20.17 63.68
N PHE A 17 76.98 20.28 62.37
CA PHE A 17 75.98 19.98 61.33
C PHE A 17 75.35 18.59 61.52
N LEU A 18 76.13 17.63 62.02
CA LEU A 18 75.71 16.24 62.32
C LEU A 18 74.76 16.11 63.51
N GLY A 19 74.66 17.11 64.39
CA GLY A 19 73.69 17.18 65.48
C GLY A 19 72.37 17.87 65.11
N SER A 20 72.25 18.36 63.87
CA SER A 20 71.04 19.05 63.43
C SER A 20 69.86 18.08 63.22
N ASN A 21 68.64 18.53 63.53
CA ASN A 21 67.42 17.75 63.31
C ASN A 21 67.25 17.32 61.83
N TRP A 22 67.86 18.03 60.90
CA TRP A 22 67.83 17.76 59.46
C TRP A 22 68.63 16.53 59.05
N LEU A 23 69.54 16.03 59.90
CA LEU A 23 70.28 14.78 59.67
C LEU A 23 69.83 13.66 60.62
N ASN A 24 68.84 13.91 61.48
CA ASN A 24 68.26 12.90 62.33
C ASN A 24 67.34 11.98 61.49
N PRO A 25 67.67 10.68 61.35
CA PRO A 25 66.89 9.75 60.53
C PRO A 25 65.43 9.65 60.97
N ASP A 26 65.15 9.67 62.28
CA ASP A 26 63.78 9.56 62.81
C ASP A 26 62.97 10.82 62.51
N TYR A 27 63.59 12.00 62.59
CA TYR A 27 62.93 13.25 62.25
C TYR A 27 62.60 13.31 60.75
N LEU A 28 63.57 12.98 59.89
CA LEU A 28 63.37 12.95 58.43
C LEU A 28 62.33 11.90 58.02
N PHE A 29 62.34 10.72 58.64
CA PHE A 29 61.39 9.66 58.36
C PHE A 29 59.97 10.05 58.75
N ASN A 30 59.78 10.59 59.97
CA ASN A 30 58.47 11.06 60.43
C ASN A 30 57.96 12.24 59.58
N GLN A 31 58.83 13.18 59.22
CA GLN A 31 58.47 14.29 58.32
C GLN A 31 58.08 13.78 56.93
N SER A 32 58.77 12.76 56.42
CA SER A 32 58.46 12.15 55.12
C SER A 32 57.11 11.44 55.15
N ILE A 33 56.84 10.64 56.19
CA ILE A 33 55.54 9.97 56.37
C ILE A 33 54.42 11.00 56.49
N ALA A 34 54.62 12.06 57.27
CA ALA A 34 53.64 13.14 57.40
C ALA A 34 53.39 13.82 56.04
N PHE A 35 54.44 14.06 55.24
CA PHE A 35 54.28 14.61 53.90
C PHE A 35 53.48 13.68 52.98
N PHE A 36 53.83 12.40 52.91
CA PHE A 36 53.16 11.44 52.03
C PHE A 36 51.71 11.14 52.45
N SER A 37 51.42 11.09 53.75
CA SER A 37 50.05 10.92 54.25
C SER A 37 49.18 12.13 53.90
N ASN A 38 49.65 13.36 54.15
CA ASN A 38 48.93 14.57 53.75
C ASN A 38 48.73 14.65 52.22
N LEU A 39 49.73 14.25 51.44
CA LEU A 39 49.62 14.20 49.98
C LEU A 39 48.59 13.17 49.52
N PHE A 40 48.59 11.98 50.13
CA PHE A 40 47.64 10.91 49.83
C PHE A 40 46.21 11.32 50.19
N ASP A 41 46.00 11.88 51.37
CA ASP A 41 44.68 12.35 51.83
C ASP A 41 44.15 13.49 50.93
N TYR A 42 45.03 14.38 50.45
CA TYR A 42 44.66 15.41 49.47
C TYR A 42 44.22 14.81 48.13
N ILE A 43 44.96 13.83 47.60
CA ILE A 43 44.63 13.16 46.33
C ILE A 43 43.33 12.37 46.45
N VAL A 44 43.14 11.63 47.53
CA VAL A 44 41.91 10.85 47.80
C VAL A 44 40.71 11.77 48.03
N GLY A 45 40.91 12.91 48.71
CA GLY A 45 39.86 13.92 48.90
C GLY A 45 39.36 14.49 47.57
N ILE A 46 40.26 14.77 46.63
CA ILE A 46 39.90 15.23 45.28
C ILE A 46 39.16 14.14 44.49
N SER A 47 39.61 12.88 44.55
CA SER A 47 38.98 11.79 43.79
C SER A 47 37.55 11.50 44.27
N ALA A 48 37.28 11.59 45.58
CA ALA A 48 35.95 11.46 46.15
C ALA A 48 35.00 12.58 45.67
N GLN A 49 35.50 13.82 45.57
CA GLN A 49 34.72 14.94 45.04
C GLN A 49 34.39 14.75 43.56
N ILE A 50 35.35 14.25 42.76
CA ILE A 50 35.15 13.97 41.33
C ILE A 50 34.07 12.90 41.10
N ASP A 51 34.08 11.80 41.87
CA ASP A 51 33.06 10.73 41.74
C ASP A 51 31.65 11.25 42.06
N SER A 52 31.50 12.06 43.12
CA SER A 52 30.20 12.63 43.50
C SER A 52 29.63 13.57 42.42
N VAL A 53 30.46 14.42 41.82
CA VAL A 53 30.07 15.34 40.74
C VAL A 53 29.71 14.56 39.48
N TYR A 54 30.51 13.55 39.12
CA TYR A 54 30.24 12.68 37.98
C TYR A 54 28.89 11.96 38.10
N ARG A 55 28.61 11.34 39.26
CA ARG A 55 27.31 10.68 39.51
C ARG A 55 26.14 11.65 39.45
N THR A 56 26.32 12.85 39.99
CA THR A 56 25.29 13.89 39.99
C THR A 56 24.97 14.33 38.56
N ILE A 57 25.99 14.55 37.72
CA ILE A 57 25.81 14.89 36.30
C ILE A 57 25.09 13.76 35.56
N LEU A 58 25.52 12.51 35.74
CA LEU A 58 24.85 11.35 35.13
C LEU A 58 23.39 11.21 35.54
N PHE A 59 23.07 11.49 36.81
CA PHE A 59 21.68 11.48 37.28
C PHE A 59 20.81 12.49 36.54
N PHE A 60 21.29 13.72 36.36
CA PHE A 60 20.56 14.74 35.60
C PHE A 60 20.43 14.39 34.12
N ILE A 61 21.47 13.83 33.51
CA ILE A 61 21.44 13.35 32.12
C ILE A 61 20.42 12.20 31.96
N ALA A 62 20.41 11.25 32.90
CA ALA A 62 19.47 10.15 32.90
C ALA A 62 18.02 10.66 33.04
N LEU A 63 17.78 11.63 33.93
CA LEU A 63 16.47 12.25 34.11
C LEU A 63 16.02 12.97 32.82
N PHE A 64 16.93 13.71 32.16
CA PHE A 64 16.68 14.35 30.88
C PHE A 64 16.32 13.36 29.77
N PHE A 65 17.04 12.24 29.63
CA PHE A 65 16.68 11.23 28.65
C PHE A 65 15.36 10.52 28.99
N LEU A 66 15.08 10.30 30.28
CA LEU A 66 13.83 9.68 30.72
C LEU A 66 12.63 10.56 30.34
N THR A 67 12.72 11.87 30.50
CA THR A 67 11.63 12.78 30.08
C THR A 67 11.44 12.78 28.56
N ILE A 68 12.52 12.73 27.77
CA ILE A 68 12.43 12.61 26.30
C ILE A 68 11.77 11.29 25.89
N ILE A 69 12.17 10.17 26.51
CA ILE A 69 11.59 8.85 26.24
C ILE A 69 10.10 8.84 26.61
N SER A 70 9.74 9.39 27.77
CA SER A 70 8.35 9.52 28.22
C SER A 70 7.53 10.38 27.25
N TYR A 71 8.06 11.52 26.80
CA TYR A 71 7.38 12.37 25.83
C TYR A 71 7.19 11.66 24.48
N SER A 72 8.24 11.02 23.99
CA SER A 72 8.24 10.32 22.70
C SER A 72 7.25 9.15 22.69
N THR A 73 7.17 8.40 23.79
CA THR A 73 6.20 7.31 23.94
C THR A 73 4.77 7.84 23.99
N ILE A 74 4.47 8.88 24.77
CA ILE A 74 3.13 9.50 24.76
C ILE A 74 2.75 9.96 23.35
N ARG A 75 3.69 10.63 22.66
CA ARG A 75 3.46 11.13 21.30
C ARG A 75 3.24 10.00 20.29
N ILE A 76 3.98 8.89 20.37
CA ILE A 76 3.79 7.76 19.45
C ILE A 76 2.43 7.08 19.68
N PHE A 77 1.97 6.98 20.93
CA PHE A 77 0.64 6.45 21.23
C PHE A 77 -0.47 7.38 20.73
N GLU A 78 -0.30 8.70 20.86
CA GLU A 78 -1.26 9.68 20.34
C GLU A 78 -1.41 9.59 18.81
N ILE A 79 -0.27 9.49 18.09
CA ILE A 79 -0.25 9.35 16.63
C ILE A 79 -0.91 8.03 16.21
N ARG A 80 -0.49 6.90 16.80
CA ARG A 80 -1.06 5.58 16.49
C ARG A 80 -2.57 5.50 16.72
N SER A 81 -3.07 6.17 17.75
CA SER A 81 -4.52 6.22 18.04
C SER A 81 -5.30 6.96 16.94
N LYS A 82 -4.74 8.05 16.41
CA LYS A 82 -5.35 8.79 15.28
C LYS A 82 -5.29 7.97 13.98
N GLU A 83 -4.15 7.35 13.69
CA GLU A 83 -3.97 6.47 12.53
C GLU A 83 -4.94 5.28 12.54
N HIS A 84 -5.11 4.61 13.69
CA HIS A 84 -6.04 3.48 13.79
C HIS A 84 -7.50 3.87 13.52
N LYS A 85 -7.91 5.08 13.91
CA LYS A 85 -9.27 5.57 13.63
C LYS A 85 -9.46 5.82 12.13
N HIS A 86 -8.47 6.44 11.49
CA HIS A 86 -8.51 6.71 10.05
C HIS A 86 -8.49 5.41 9.23
N LEU A 87 -7.56 4.49 9.55
CA LEU A 87 -7.45 3.21 8.86
C LEU A 87 -8.72 2.35 9.01
N LYS A 88 -9.35 2.36 10.20
CA LYS A 88 -10.63 1.67 10.40
C LYS A 88 -11.75 2.26 9.55
N HIS A 89 -11.77 3.58 9.38
CA HIS A 89 -12.75 4.26 8.54
C HIS A 89 -12.54 3.89 7.07
N GLU A 90 -11.30 3.93 6.58
CA GLU A 90 -10.96 3.52 5.21
C GLU A 90 -11.34 2.06 4.96
N ILE A 91 -10.96 1.13 5.85
CA ILE A 91 -11.33 -0.29 5.71
C ILE A 91 -12.85 -0.47 5.66
N ALA A 92 -13.60 0.26 6.49
CA ALA A 92 -15.06 0.21 6.49
C ALA A 92 -15.66 0.76 5.19
N GLU A 93 -15.10 1.85 4.65
CA GLU A 93 -15.51 2.44 3.38
C GLU A 93 -15.22 1.49 2.20
N PHE A 94 -14.01 0.92 2.14
CA PHE A 94 -13.66 -0.12 1.16
C PHE A 94 -14.59 -1.34 1.25
N ALA A 95 -14.90 -1.81 2.47
CA ALA A 95 -15.81 -2.93 2.68
C ALA A 95 -17.25 -2.59 2.25
N HIS A 96 -17.70 -1.35 2.46
CA HIS A 96 -19.00 -0.88 2.01
C HIS A 96 -19.07 -0.84 0.47
N HIS A 97 -18.06 -0.28 -0.19
CA HIS A 97 -18.00 -0.24 -1.65
C HIS A 97 -17.90 -1.63 -2.29
N GLN A 98 -17.17 -2.56 -1.68
CA GLN A 98 -17.13 -3.97 -2.11
C GLN A 98 -18.53 -4.58 -2.05
N LYS A 99 -19.23 -4.46 -0.91
CA LYS A 99 -20.60 -4.97 -0.76
C LYS A 99 -21.57 -4.32 -1.73
N GLU A 100 -21.42 -3.04 -2.03
CA GLU A 100 -22.27 -2.36 -3.00
C GLU A 100 -22.00 -2.84 -4.44
N LYS A 101 -20.74 -3.11 -4.79
CA LYS A 101 -20.39 -3.74 -6.08
C LYS A 101 -20.91 -5.16 -6.18
N GLU A 102 -20.76 -5.97 -5.13
CA GLU A 102 -21.31 -7.32 -5.06
C GLU A 102 -22.83 -7.30 -5.14
N LYS A 103 -23.49 -6.38 -4.45
CA LYS A 103 -24.94 -6.19 -4.53
C LYS A 103 -25.36 -5.74 -5.91
N LYS A 104 -24.63 -4.82 -6.57
CA LYS A 104 -24.88 -4.43 -7.96
C LYS A 104 -24.59 -5.56 -8.96
N ALA A 105 -23.62 -6.42 -8.70
CA ALA A 105 -23.40 -7.63 -9.48
C ALA A 105 -24.56 -8.62 -9.26
N GLN A 106 -24.99 -8.84 -8.02
CA GLN A 106 -26.14 -9.71 -7.72
C GLN A 106 -27.48 -9.16 -8.22
N GLU A 107 -27.68 -7.84 -8.20
CA GLU A 107 -28.92 -7.16 -8.63
C GLU A 107 -28.90 -6.79 -10.13
N GLY A 108 -27.73 -6.65 -10.76
CA GLY A 108 -27.54 -6.22 -12.15
C GLY A 108 -26.97 -7.28 -13.11
N GLU A 109 -26.67 -8.47 -12.62
CA GLU A 109 -26.14 -9.61 -13.39
C GLU A 109 -27.04 -10.85 -13.25
N ALA A 110 -28.31 -10.65 -12.86
CA ALA A 110 -29.35 -11.64 -13.11
C ALA A 110 -29.52 -11.74 -14.63
N VAL A 111 -28.84 -12.72 -15.23
CA VAL A 111 -29.03 -13.30 -16.56
C VAL A 111 -30.19 -12.63 -17.30
N SER A 112 -29.88 -11.89 -18.37
CA SER A 112 -30.87 -11.11 -19.12
C SER A 112 -32.21 -11.85 -19.19
N LYS A 113 -33.30 -11.17 -18.79
CA LYS A 113 -34.65 -11.73 -18.91
C LYS A 113 -35.07 -11.92 -20.37
N ASN A 114 -34.27 -11.47 -21.34
CA ASN A 114 -34.52 -11.66 -22.75
C ASN A 114 -34.41 -13.15 -23.12
N PRO A 115 -35.53 -13.82 -23.48
CA PRO A 115 -35.52 -15.26 -23.77
C PRO A 115 -34.68 -15.60 -25.00
N ARG A 116 -34.51 -14.67 -25.96
CA ARG A 116 -33.63 -14.89 -27.12
C ARG A 116 -32.17 -14.87 -26.70
N TRP A 117 -31.79 -13.98 -25.78
CA TRP A 117 -30.42 -13.93 -25.25
C TRP A 117 -30.06 -15.20 -24.49
N LEU A 118 -30.98 -15.70 -23.65
CA LEU A 118 -30.83 -16.98 -22.95
C LEU A 118 -30.53 -18.13 -23.92
N LYS A 119 -31.33 -18.23 -24.99
CA LYS A 119 -31.14 -19.25 -26.03
C LYS A 119 -29.79 -19.10 -26.76
N THR A 120 -29.35 -17.88 -27.03
CA THR A 120 -28.02 -17.61 -27.59
C THR A 120 -26.91 -18.14 -26.68
N LEU A 121 -27.04 -17.92 -25.36
CA LEU A 121 -26.08 -18.44 -24.38
C LEU A 121 -26.11 -19.98 -24.30
N ASP A 122 -27.29 -20.61 -24.35
CA ASP A 122 -27.41 -22.07 -24.37
C ASP A 122 -26.65 -22.68 -25.55
N HIS A 123 -26.77 -22.08 -26.74
CA HIS A 123 -26.03 -22.49 -27.93
C HIS A 123 -24.52 -22.27 -27.79
N LEU A 124 -24.09 -21.17 -27.15
CA LEU A 124 -22.68 -20.84 -26.93
C LEU A 124 -21.99 -21.83 -25.98
N PHE A 125 -22.68 -22.27 -24.93
CA PHE A 125 -22.13 -23.18 -23.92
C PHE A 125 -22.26 -24.66 -24.28
N SER A 126 -22.85 -24.98 -25.43
CA SER A 126 -22.87 -26.35 -25.98
C SER A 126 -21.46 -26.88 -26.27
N GLN A 127 -21.33 -28.20 -26.38
CA GLN A 127 -20.09 -28.89 -26.77
C GLN A 127 -19.93 -29.02 -28.30
N HIS A 128 -20.96 -28.65 -29.08
CA HIS A 128 -20.97 -28.82 -30.53
C HIS A 128 -20.64 -27.51 -31.26
N GLN A 129 -19.72 -27.59 -32.24
CA GLN A 129 -19.32 -26.43 -33.05
C GLN A 129 -20.48 -25.82 -33.86
N SER A 130 -21.44 -26.65 -34.30
CA SER A 130 -22.66 -26.19 -34.98
C SER A 130 -23.45 -25.20 -34.13
N ASP A 131 -23.49 -25.43 -32.82
CA ASP A 131 -24.29 -24.63 -31.89
C ASP A 131 -23.60 -23.29 -31.65
N TRP A 132 -22.27 -23.24 -31.62
CA TRP A 132 -21.54 -21.97 -31.54
C TRP A 132 -21.79 -21.08 -32.75
N LYS A 133 -21.86 -21.66 -33.95
CA LYS A 133 -22.25 -20.93 -35.17
C LYS A 133 -23.70 -20.45 -35.07
N LEU A 134 -24.59 -21.28 -34.54
CA LEU A 134 -26.00 -20.93 -34.33
C LEU A 134 -26.17 -19.78 -33.31
N ALA A 135 -25.38 -19.75 -32.25
CA ALA A 135 -25.36 -18.65 -31.28
C ALA A 135 -25.06 -17.31 -31.97
N VAL A 136 -24.05 -17.27 -32.85
CA VAL A 136 -23.70 -16.05 -33.59
C VAL A 136 -24.80 -15.62 -34.56
N ILE A 137 -25.47 -16.58 -35.21
CA ILE A 137 -26.60 -16.28 -36.11
C ILE A 137 -27.80 -15.73 -35.33
N GLU A 138 -28.12 -16.31 -34.17
CA GLU A 138 -29.21 -15.82 -33.31
C GLU A 138 -28.89 -14.41 -32.78
N ALA A 139 -27.66 -14.17 -32.33
CA ALA A 139 -27.21 -12.85 -31.89
C ALA A 139 -27.27 -11.80 -33.02
N ASP A 140 -26.87 -12.14 -34.24
CA ASP A 140 -26.97 -11.25 -35.41
C ASP A 140 -28.44 -10.89 -35.74
N SER A 141 -29.35 -11.86 -35.64
CA SER A 141 -30.79 -11.60 -35.79
C SER A 141 -31.35 -10.69 -34.69
N MET A 142 -30.86 -10.83 -33.46
CA MET A 142 -31.20 -9.92 -32.36
C MET A 142 -30.69 -8.50 -32.63
N LEU A 143 -29.47 -8.36 -33.15
CA LEU A 143 -28.92 -7.06 -33.55
C LEU A 143 -29.75 -6.41 -34.65
N GLU A 144 -30.19 -7.17 -35.64
CA GLU A 144 -31.09 -6.65 -36.67
C GLU A 144 -32.42 -6.13 -36.09
N ALA A 145 -33.00 -6.87 -35.15
CA ALA A 145 -34.23 -6.45 -34.47
C ALA A 145 -34.00 -5.16 -33.66
N LEU A 146 -32.89 -5.07 -32.91
CA LEU A 146 -32.50 -3.85 -32.19
C LEU A 146 -32.36 -2.66 -33.16
N MET A 147 -31.63 -2.82 -34.27
CA MET A 147 -31.47 -1.75 -35.26
C MET A 147 -32.80 -1.29 -35.87
N THR A 148 -33.72 -2.23 -36.05
CA THR A 148 -35.08 -1.93 -36.53
C THR A 148 -35.86 -1.12 -35.48
N GLN A 149 -35.76 -1.47 -34.20
CA GLN A 149 -36.37 -0.72 -33.10
C GLN A 149 -35.79 0.69 -32.96
N LEU A 150 -34.50 0.85 -33.23
CA LEU A 150 -33.82 2.16 -33.28
C LEU A 150 -34.20 3.00 -34.52
N GLY A 151 -34.96 2.45 -35.47
CA GLY A 151 -35.48 3.17 -36.63
C GLY A 151 -34.54 3.22 -37.84
N PHE A 152 -33.47 2.43 -37.86
CA PHE A 152 -32.56 2.34 -39.02
C PHE A 152 -33.26 1.70 -40.23
N LYS A 153 -33.01 2.25 -41.42
CA LYS A 153 -33.66 1.80 -42.66
C LYS A 153 -32.76 0.84 -43.43
N GLY A 154 -33.36 -0.24 -43.95
CA GLY A 154 -32.69 -1.25 -44.75
C GLY A 154 -33.46 -2.57 -44.71
N GLU A 155 -33.35 -3.37 -45.77
CA GLU A 155 -33.98 -4.70 -45.83
C GLU A 155 -33.17 -5.75 -45.05
N THR A 156 -31.85 -5.59 -45.02
CA THR A 156 -30.93 -6.47 -44.30
C THR A 156 -30.23 -5.72 -43.16
N LEU A 157 -29.67 -6.47 -42.20
CA LEU A 157 -28.79 -5.91 -41.17
C LEU A 157 -27.63 -5.12 -41.79
N GLY A 158 -27.01 -5.60 -42.86
CA GLY A 158 -25.94 -4.89 -43.55
C GLY A 158 -26.37 -3.54 -44.11
N ASP A 159 -27.60 -3.43 -44.63
CA ASP A 159 -28.14 -2.14 -45.12
C ASP A 159 -28.45 -1.19 -43.97
N LYS A 160 -28.99 -1.72 -42.86
CA LYS A 160 -29.23 -0.95 -41.63
C LYS A 160 -27.92 -0.41 -41.07
N LEU A 161 -26.85 -1.22 -41.03
CA LEU A 161 -25.51 -0.79 -40.61
C LEU A 161 -24.93 0.29 -41.53
N LYS A 162 -25.08 0.16 -42.86
CA LYS A 162 -24.67 1.22 -43.81
C LYS A 162 -25.44 2.52 -43.55
N SER A 163 -26.74 2.44 -43.29
CA SER A 163 -27.57 3.61 -42.98
C SER A 163 -27.12 4.30 -41.68
N ALA A 164 -26.68 3.53 -40.69
CA ALA A 164 -26.18 4.03 -39.41
C ALA A 164 -24.78 4.66 -39.52
N THR A 165 -23.96 4.21 -40.47
CA THR A 165 -22.61 4.79 -40.74
C THR A 165 -22.69 6.05 -41.59
N GLN A 166 -23.74 6.23 -42.38
CA GLN A 166 -23.96 7.46 -43.13
C GLN A 166 -24.38 8.58 -42.17
N PRO A 167 -23.91 9.83 -42.37
CA PRO A 167 -24.36 10.97 -41.60
C PRO A 167 -25.81 11.32 -41.99
N ALA A 168 -26.76 10.56 -41.46
CA ALA A 168 -28.18 10.76 -41.70
C ALA A 168 -28.69 11.94 -40.87
N ARG A 169 -29.00 13.02 -41.58
CA ARG A 169 -29.53 14.32 -41.10
C ARG A 169 -30.96 14.24 -40.53
N ASN A 170 -31.42 13.06 -40.13
CA ASN A 170 -32.82 12.76 -39.87
C ASN A 170 -32.98 11.58 -38.90
N ALA A 171 -32.37 11.70 -37.73
CA ALA A 171 -32.91 11.11 -36.52
C ALA A 171 -32.95 12.22 -35.46
N PHE A 172 -34.18 12.63 -35.17
CA PHE A 172 -34.58 13.59 -34.16
C PHE A 172 -33.82 13.38 -32.83
N SER A 173 -32.97 14.36 -32.50
CA SER A 173 -32.59 14.76 -31.13
C SER A 173 -32.09 13.66 -30.18
N ILE A 174 -30.89 13.11 -30.43
CA ILE A 174 -30.01 12.55 -29.36
C ILE A 174 -28.54 12.87 -29.72
N ALA A 175 -28.26 14.14 -30.00
CA ALA A 175 -26.97 14.64 -30.48
C ALA A 175 -25.93 14.94 -29.37
N ASP A 176 -26.13 14.42 -28.15
CA ASP A 176 -25.30 14.78 -26.98
C ASP A 176 -24.47 13.62 -26.40
N ALA A 177 -24.32 12.52 -27.15
CA ALA A 177 -23.50 11.36 -26.74
C ALA A 177 -22.40 11.09 -27.77
N GLY A 178 -21.23 11.70 -27.54
CA GLY A 178 -20.01 11.51 -28.33
C GLY A 178 -19.38 10.13 -28.16
N GLY A 179 -18.45 9.78 -29.06
CA GLY A 179 -17.48 8.66 -28.95
C GLY A 179 -18.04 7.23 -29.00
N ASP A 180 -18.94 6.89 -28.08
CA ASP A 180 -19.30 5.51 -27.73
C ASP A 180 -20.18 4.85 -28.80
N LYS A 181 -21.11 5.60 -29.42
CA LYS A 181 -21.94 5.09 -30.55
C LYS A 181 -21.09 4.64 -31.75
N PHE A 182 -19.97 5.31 -32.02
CA PHE A 182 -19.09 4.96 -33.14
C PHE A 182 -18.35 3.65 -32.89
N ARG A 183 -17.93 3.42 -31.63
CA ARG A 183 -17.34 2.16 -31.19
C ARG A 183 -18.34 1.01 -31.33
N SER A 184 -19.57 1.19 -30.85
CA SER A 184 -20.64 0.20 -30.96
C SER A 184 -20.92 -0.19 -32.41
N LEU A 185 -20.95 0.78 -33.34
CA LEU A 185 -21.18 0.54 -34.76
C LEU A 185 -20.02 -0.20 -35.44
N THR A 186 -18.77 0.10 -35.06
CA THR A 186 -17.60 -0.63 -35.58
C THR A 186 -17.62 -2.09 -35.12
N LEU A 187 -17.96 -2.33 -33.84
CA LEU A 187 -18.13 -3.68 -33.31
C LEU A 187 -19.27 -4.43 -34.00
N ALA A 188 -20.39 -3.74 -34.26
CA ALA A 188 -21.53 -4.30 -34.99
C ALA A 188 -21.15 -4.77 -36.41
N TRP A 189 -20.32 -4.00 -37.12
CA TRP A 189 -19.77 -4.40 -38.42
C TRP A 189 -18.82 -5.60 -38.31
N GLU A 190 -17.96 -5.66 -37.29
CA GLU A 190 -17.04 -6.78 -37.04
C GLU A 190 -17.82 -8.09 -36.87
N VAL A 191 -18.78 -8.10 -35.93
CA VAL A 191 -19.54 -9.31 -35.61
C VAL A 191 -20.46 -9.76 -36.75
N HIS A 192 -21.04 -8.80 -37.49
CA HIS A 192 -21.83 -9.10 -38.69
C HIS A 192 -20.98 -9.74 -39.80
N THR A 193 -19.74 -9.26 -39.98
CA THR A 193 -18.81 -9.84 -40.96
C THR A 193 -18.48 -11.29 -40.62
N ILE A 194 -18.28 -11.61 -39.33
CA ILE A 194 -18.03 -12.98 -38.88
C ILE A 194 -19.26 -13.86 -39.14
N ARG A 195 -20.48 -13.36 -38.85
CA ARG A 195 -21.72 -14.06 -39.20
C ARG A 195 -21.85 -14.31 -40.71
N ASN A 196 -21.50 -13.33 -41.55
CA ASN A 196 -21.55 -13.51 -43.00
C ASN A 196 -20.56 -14.59 -43.47
N ARG A 197 -19.36 -14.65 -42.89
CA ARG A 197 -18.42 -15.74 -43.16
C ARG A 197 -18.98 -17.10 -42.77
N ILE A 198 -19.63 -17.22 -41.61
CA ILE A 198 -20.34 -18.45 -41.21
C ILE A 198 -21.36 -18.88 -42.27
N ALA A 199 -22.14 -17.93 -42.81
CA ALA A 199 -23.15 -18.22 -43.83
C ALA A 199 -22.54 -18.63 -45.19
N HIS A 200 -21.45 -17.99 -45.61
CA HIS A 200 -20.79 -18.28 -46.89
C HIS A 200 -19.94 -19.55 -46.88
N GLU A 201 -19.18 -19.78 -45.81
CA GLU A 201 -18.24 -20.90 -45.68
C GLU A 201 -18.92 -22.14 -45.06
N GLY A 202 -20.05 -21.96 -44.35
CA GLY A 202 -20.92 -23.03 -43.86
C GLY A 202 -20.18 -24.05 -42.98
N ALA A 203 -20.24 -25.32 -43.38
CA ALA A 203 -19.57 -26.42 -42.68
C ALA A 203 -18.03 -26.27 -42.66
N ASN A 204 -17.46 -25.66 -43.70
CA ASN A 204 -16.00 -25.53 -43.86
C ASN A 204 -15.38 -24.44 -42.99
N PHE A 205 -16.20 -23.58 -42.36
CA PHE A 205 -15.70 -22.56 -41.46
C PHE A 205 -15.23 -23.18 -40.14
N GLU A 206 -13.92 -23.20 -39.90
CA GLU A 206 -13.36 -23.54 -38.60
C GLU A 206 -13.64 -22.41 -37.61
N PHE A 207 -14.40 -22.73 -36.57
CA PHE A 207 -14.87 -21.75 -35.58
C PHE A 207 -14.70 -22.32 -34.19
N SER A 208 -13.73 -21.78 -33.45
CA SER A 208 -13.42 -22.27 -32.11
C SER A 208 -14.42 -21.72 -31.09
N GLN A 209 -14.62 -22.45 -30.00
CA GLN A 209 -15.46 -21.98 -28.89
C GLN A 209 -14.94 -20.67 -28.29
N HIS A 210 -13.61 -20.50 -28.25
CA HIS A 210 -13.00 -19.26 -27.77
C HIS A 210 -13.39 -18.07 -28.64
N GLU A 211 -13.33 -18.23 -29.97
CA GLU A 211 -13.74 -17.17 -30.89
C GLU A 211 -15.25 -16.92 -30.81
N ALA A 212 -16.07 -17.96 -30.68
CA ALA A 212 -17.50 -17.82 -30.44
C ALA A 212 -17.80 -16.98 -29.19
N LYS A 213 -17.11 -17.25 -28.08
CA LYS A 213 -17.25 -16.49 -26.83
C LYS A 213 -16.83 -15.03 -27.01
N ARG A 214 -15.72 -14.77 -27.70
CA ARG A 214 -15.27 -13.40 -28.04
C ARG A 214 -16.36 -12.65 -28.81
N VAL A 215 -16.89 -13.26 -29.86
CA VAL A 215 -17.91 -12.65 -30.73
C VAL A 215 -19.22 -12.41 -29.98
N ILE A 216 -19.69 -13.37 -29.19
CA ILE A 216 -20.92 -13.19 -28.38
C ILE A 216 -20.73 -12.11 -27.32
N ALA A 217 -19.54 -11.98 -26.71
CA ALA A 217 -19.26 -10.88 -25.77
C ALA A 217 -19.33 -9.50 -26.44
N LEU A 218 -18.96 -9.39 -27.72
CA LEU A 218 -19.12 -8.15 -28.49
C LEU A 218 -20.61 -7.82 -28.72
N TYR A 219 -21.42 -8.83 -29.09
CA TYR A 219 -22.88 -8.66 -29.17
C TYR A 219 -23.49 -8.25 -27.82
N GLU A 220 -23.06 -8.89 -26.73
CA GLU A 220 -23.52 -8.59 -25.38
C GLU A 220 -23.26 -7.13 -25.01
N GLY A 221 -22.05 -6.63 -25.28
CA GLY A 221 -21.67 -5.24 -25.03
C GLY A 221 -22.59 -4.26 -25.76
N ILE A 222 -22.88 -4.52 -27.04
CA ILE A 222 -23.81 -3.71 -27.84
C ILE A 222 -25.21 -3.77 -27.21
N PHE A 223 -25.73 -4.95 -26.90
CA PHE A 223 -27.08 -5.07 -26.35
C PHE A 223 -27.25 -4.41 -24.99
N ARG A 224 -26.26 -4.51 -24.11
CA ARG A 224 -26.28 -3.84 -22.80
C ARG A 224 -26.20 -2.33 -22.91
N GLU A 225 -25.41 -1.81 -23.86
CA GLU A 225 -25.32 -0.36 -24.13
C GLU A 225 -26.69 0.23 -24.49
N TYR A 226 -27.50 -0.50 -25.27
CA TYR A 226 -28.85 -0.08 -25.66
C TYR A 226 -29.96 -0.58 -24.72
N GLY A 227 -29.64 -1.25 -23.60
CA GLY A 227 -30.61 -1.83 -22.68
C GLY A 227 -31.53 -2.88 -23.31
N TYR A 228 -31.08 -3.54 -24.38
CA TYR A 228 -31.82 -4.57 -25.11
C TYR A 228 -31.83 -5.92 -24.38
N ILE A 229 -30.84 -6.14 -23.52
CA ILE A 229 -30.69 -7.31 -22.63
C ILE A 229 -30.40 -6.89 -21.20
#